data_AF-I9PPX3-F1
#
_entry.id   AF-I9PPX3-F1
#
_cell.length_a   1.000
_cell.length_b   1.000
_cell.length_c   1.000
_cell.angle_alpha   90.00
_cell.angle_beta   90.00
_cell.angle_gamma   90.00
#
_symmetry.space_group_name_H-M   'P 1'
#
loop_
_entity.id
_entity.type
_entity.pdbx_description
1 polymer ?
#
loop_
_entity_poly.entity_id
_entity_poly.type
_entity_poly.pdbx_seq_one_letter_code
_entity_poly.pdbx_strand_id
1 'polypeptide(L)'
;MFVPVLTFVRNGKWEVYILGSDGKSVSRESWKVIYADSEETEKGNYTADKVFDLQESTYWKTVDKISYPHQIVIDLGEKQKITGFRYLPRAEKGAPGQIRKYKIYIYQTVLNFR
;
A
#
# COMPACT_ATOMS: atom_id res chain seq x y z
N MET A 1 14.70 -13.81 8.03
CA MET A 1 13.52 -13.70 7.16
C MET A 1 12.41 -13.00 7.93
N PHE A 2 12.18 -11.70 7.78
CA PHE A 2 11.00 -11.03 8.37
C PHE A 2 10.53 -9.91 7.44
N VAL A 3 9.22 -9.81 7.26
CA VAL A 3 8.57 -9.04 6.21
C VAL A 3 7.50 -8.15 6.85
N PRO A 4 7.70 -6.83 6.89
CA PRO A 4 6.72 -5.95 7.51
C PRO A 4 5.55 -5.69 6.56
N VAL A 5 4.43 -6.35 6.86
CA VAL A 5 3.14 -6.15 6.21
C VAL A 5 2.46 -4.90 6.78
N LEU A 6 2.32 -3.85 5.97
CA LEU A 6 1.50 -2.67 6.26
C LEU A 6 0.04 -2.95 5.89
N THR A 7 -0.92 -2.73 6.78
CA THR A 7 -2.34 -2.92 6.45
C THR A 7 -3.25 -1.87 7.07
N PHE A 8 -4.30 -1.55 6.30
CA PHE A 8 -5.53 -0.79 6.52
C PHE A 8 -5.56 0.57 5.92
N VAL A 9 -6.46 0.68 4.97
CA VAL A 9 -6.90 1.95 4.45
C VAL A 9 -8.43 1.98 4.44
N ARG A 10 -8.98 3.03 5.04
CA ARG A 10 -10.26 3.56 4.58
C ARG A 10 -9.95 4.55 3.47
N ASN A 11 -10.21 4.12 2.23
CA ASN A 11 -10.04 4.81 0.95
C ASN A 11 -8.61 4.97 0.42
N GLY A 12 -8.29 4.31 -0.69
CA GLY A 12 -6.92 4.30 -1.18
C GLY A 12 -6.68 4.33 -2.66
N LYS A 13 -6.13 5.46 -3.08
CA LYS A 13 -5.39 5.65 -4.32
C LYS A 13 -4.15 6.49 -3.96
N TRP A 14 -2.94 5.96 -4.07
CA TRP A 14 -1.74 6.64 -3.56
C TRP A 14 -0.43 6.03 -4.07
N GLU A 15 0.67 6.68 -3.67
CA GLU A 15 2.01 6.11 -3.49
C GLU A 15 2.37 6.05 -1.99
N VAL A 16 3.06 4.99 -1.55
CA VAL A 16 3.52 4.78 -0.16
C VAL A 16 5.03 4.74 -0.05
N TYR A 17 5.50 5.25 1.09
CA TYR A 17 6.89 5.19 1.49
C TYR A 17 6.99 4.68 2.92
N ILE A 18 7.88 3.74 3.14
CA ILE A 18 8.27 3.27 4.47
C ILE A 18 9.59 3.92 4.83
N LEU A 19 9.70 4.50 6.03
CA LEU A 19 10.90 5.17 6.49
C LEU A 19 11.77 4.22 7.30
N GLY A 20 13.06 4.18 6.96
CA GLY A 20 14.08 3.41 7.66
C GLY A 20 14.59 4.10 8.92
N SER A 21 15.60 3.51 9.57
CA SER A 21 16.21 4.08 10.78
C SER A 21 16.93 5.42 10.56
N ASP A 22 17.31 5.72 9.33
CA ASP A 22 17.94 6.96 8.91
C ASP A 22 16.93 8.04 8.51
N GLY A 23 15.62 7.76 8.63
CA GLY A 23 14.53 8.66 8.23
C GLY A 23 14.33 8.78 6.71
N LYS A 24 15.09 8.02 5.90
CA LYS A 24 14.94 7.96 4.45
C LYS A 24 13.97 6.84 4.05
N SER A 25 13.46 6.91 2.83
CA SER A 25 12.62 5.85 2.27
C SER A 25 13.43 4.57 2.08
N VAL A 26 12.89 3.45 2.55
CA VAL A 26 13.42 2.11 2.28
C VAL A 26 13.30 1.81 0.78
N SER A 27 14.28 1.07 0.23
CA SER A 27 14.23 0.61 -1.16
C SER A 27 12.98 -0.25 -1.40
N ARG A 28 12.37 -0.08 -2.58
CA ARG A 28 11.14 -0.75 -2.99
C ARG A 28 11.36 -1.83 -4.04
N GLU A 29 12.60 -2.03 -4.49
CA GLU A 29 12.95 -2.96 -5.57
C GLU A 29 12.53 -4.40 -5.27
N SER A 30 12.57 -4.79 -3.99
CA SER A 30 12.17 -6.13 -3.55
C SER A 30 10.73 -6.21 -3.05
N TRP A 31 9.96 -5.11 -3.14
CA TRP A 31 8.60 -5.10 -2.62
C TRP A 31 7.66 -5.92 -3.51
N LYS A 32 6.72 -6.61 -2.86
CA LYS A 32 5.68 -7.38 -3.53
C LYS A 32 4.37 -7.18 -2.83
N VAL A 33 3.30 -6.93 -3.59
CA VAL A 33 1.96 -7.13 -3.03
C VAL A 33 1.73 -8.62 -2.90
N ILE A 34 1.50 -9.08 -1.67
CA ILE A 34 1.18 -10.49 -1.41
C ILE A 34 -0.31 -10.70 -1.13
N TYR A 35 -1.05 -9.62 -0.87
CA TYR A 35 -2.51 -9.64 -0.79
C TYR A 35 -3.10 -8.23 -1.00
N ALA A 36 -4.21 -8.17 -1.72
CA ALA A 36 -5.13 -7.05 -1.77
C ALA A 36 -6.56 -7.60 -1.71
N ASP A 37 -7.45 -7.02 -0.91
CA ASP A 37 -8.82 -7.53 -0.80
C ASP A 37 -9.65 -7.27 -2.06
N SER A 38 -9.27 -6.25 -2.85
CA SER A 38 -9.95 -5.87 -4.08
C SER A 38 -9.04 -5.07 -5.00
N GLU A 39 -9.15 -5.31 -6.30
CA GLU A 39 -8.47 -4.58 -7.37
C GLU A 39 -9.43 -4.38 -8.55
N GLU A 40 -9.56 -3.15 -9.04
CA GLU A 40 -10.29 -2.85 -10.28
C GLU A 40 -9.35 -3.03 -11.47
N THR A 41 -9.44 -4.18 -12.14
CA THR A 41 -8.60 -4.54 -13.29
C THR A 41 -9.37 -4.58 -14.61
N GLU A 42 -10.69 -4.45 -14.58
CA GLU A 42 -11.53 -4.47 -15.79
C GLU A 42 -11.52 -3.11 -16.50
N LYS A 43 -11.54 -2.01 -15.73
CA LYS A 43 -11.63 -0.64 -16.26
C LYS A 43 -10.29 0.07 -16.39
N GLY A 44 -9.18 -0.62 -16.16
CA GLY A 44 -7.84 -0.04 -16.28
C GLY A 44 -6.78 -0.72 -15.42
N ASN A 45 -5.59 -0.15 -15.41
CA ASN A 45 -4.43 -0.65 -14.68
C ASN A 45 -4.40 -0.05 -13.25
N TYR A 46 -5.27 -0.54 -12.37
CA TYR A 46 -5.37 -0.07 -10.99
C TYR A 46 -5.03 -1.14 -9.95
N THR A 47 -4.08 -2.01 -10.31
CA THR A 47 -3.58 -3.06 -9.43
C THR A 47 -2.88 -2.49 -8.19
N ALA A 48 -2.75 -3.31 -7.16
CA ALA A 48 -2.25 -2.92 -5.86
C ALA A 48 -0.75 -2.59 -5.86
N ASP A 49 0.03 -3.07 -6.82
CA ASP A 49 1.46 -2.71 -6.97
C ASP A 49 1.67 -1.23 -7.33
N LYS A 50 0.64 -0.55 -7.83
CA LYS A 50 0.64 0.89 -8.12
C LYS A 50 0.79 1.78 -6.88
N VAL A 51 0.85 1.19 -5.70
CA VAL A 51 1.11 1.93 -4.47
C VAL A 51 2.58 2.18 -4.21
N PHE A 52 3.50 1.55 -4.95
CA PHE A 52 4.94 1.71 -4.76
C PHE A 52 5.71 1.74 -6.09
N ASP A 53 5.05 2.06 -7.19
CA ASP A 53 5.60 1.96 -8.55
C ASP A 53 6.33 3.24 -9.01
N LEU A 54 6.44 4.26 -8.13
CA LEU A 54 7.08 5.54 -8.42
C LEU A 54 6.37 6.40 -9.48
N GLN A 55 5.10 6.15 -9.77
CA GLN A 55 4.35 6.93 -10.76
C GLN A 55 3.17 7.65 -10.11
N GLU A 56 3.29 8.97 -9.92
CA GLU A 56 2.23 9.78 -9.28
C GLU A 56 0.89 9.78 -10.04
N SER A 57 0.90 9.39 -11.32
CA SER A 57 -0.28 9.29 -12.16
C SER A 57 -0.99 7.92 -12.09
N THR A 58 -0.32 6.89 -11.57
CA THR A 58 -0.93 5.57 -11.35
C THR A 58 -1.44 5.48 -9.92
N TYR A 59 -2.31 4.50 -9.66
CA TYR A 59 -2.83 4.26 -8.32
C TYR A 59 -3.55 2.91 -8.24
N TRP A 60 -3.52 2.32 -7.04
CA TRP A 60 -4.41 1.21 -6.71
C TRP A 60 -5.85 1.71 -6.62
N LYS A 61 -6.81 0.91 -7.09
CA LYS A 61 -8.25 1.16 -6.92
C LYS A 61 -8.94 -0.15 -6.60
N THR A 62 -9.84 -0.14 -5.61
CA THR A 62 -10.75 -1.25 -5.36
C THR A 62 -11.96 -1.21 -6.30
N VAL A 63 -12.61 -2.36 -6.49
CA VAL A 63 -13.84 -2.45 -7.27
C VAL A 63 -14.93 -1.58 -6.63
N ASP A 64 -15.71 -0.90 -7.47
CA ASP A 64 -16.76 0.01 -7.01
C ASP A 64 -17.79 -0.76 -6.15
N LYS A 65 -18.31 -0.10 -5.10
CA LYS A 65 -19.36 -0.62 -4.19
C LYS A 65 -18.95 -1.82 -3.30
N ILE A 66 -17.67 -2.15 -3.18
CA ILE A 66 -17.21 -3.05 -2.11
C ILE A 66 -17.14 -2.29 -0.78
N SER A 67 -17.60 -2.93 0.30
CA SER A 67 -17.65 -2.35 1.65
C SER A 67 -16.27 -2.26 2.29
N TYR A 68 -16.01 -1.16 3.00
CA TYR A 68 -14.82 -0.99 3.85
C TYR A 68 -14.83 -1.92 5.08
N PRO A 69 -13.66 -2.22 5.68
CA PRO A 69 -12.31 -1.73 5.34
C PRO A 69 -11.67 -2.44 4.14
N HIS A 70 -10.81 -1.72 3.42
CA HIS A 70 -9.91 -2.30 2.43
C HIS A 70 -8.51 -2.48 3.01
N GLN A 71 -7.83 -3.50 2.53
CA GLN A 71 -6.52 -3.91 2.99
C GLN A 71 -5.63 -4.36 1.83
N ILE A 72 -4.41 -3.88 1.91
CA ILE A 72 -3.28 -4.33 1.13
C ILE A 72 -2.23 -4.87 2.10
N VAL A 73 -1.41 -5.78 1.62
CA VAL A 73 -0.35 -6.46 2.36
C VAL A 73 0.87 -6.47 1.44
N ILE A 74 1.92 -5.78 1.87
CA ILE A 74 3.15 -5.64 1.09
C ILE A 74 4.24 -6.41 1.81
N ASP A 75 4.92 -7.28 1.07
CA ASP A 75 6.19 -7.85 1.46
C ASP A 75 7.32 -6.91 1.06
N LEU A 76 8.19 -6.48 1.98
CA LEU A 76 9.32 -5.59 1.63
C LEU A 76 10.55 -6.32 1.09
N GLY A 77 10.53 -7.66 1.04
CA GLY A 77 11.59 -8.53 0.54
C GLY A 77 12.71 -8.83 1.55
N GLU A 78 12.92 -7.95 2.52
CA GLU A 78 13.95 -8.13 3.55
C GLU A 78 13.58 -7.50 4.91
N LYS A 79 14.35 -7.84 5.94
CA LYS A 79 14.15 -7.30 7.28
C LYS A 79 14.55 -5.84 7.31
N GLN A 80 13.60 -4.97 7.64
CA GLN A 80 13.84 -3.53 7.67
C GLN A 80 13.42 -2.95 9.03
N LYS A 81 14.25 -2.04 9.57
CA LYS A 81 13.89 -1.27 10.76
C LYS A 81 13.03 -0.09 10.32
N ILE A 82 11.73 -0.19 10.58
CA ILE A 82 10.76 0.84 10.21
C ILE A 82 10.63 1.86 11.33
N THR A 83 10.69 3.14 10.98
CA THR A 83 10.48 4.26 11.89
C THR A 83 9.25 5.10 11.54
N GLY A 84 8.73 4.96 10.33
CA GLY A 84 7.60 5.75 9.90
C GLY A 84 7.03 5.32 8.55
N PHE A 85 5.97 6.02 8.17
CA PHE A 85 5.21 5.83 6.95
C PHE A 85 4.87 7.20 6.37
N ARG A 86 4.98 7.35 5.05
CA ARG A 86 4.43 8.50 4.31
C ARG A 86 3.48 8.00 3.25
N TYR A 87 2.45 8.78 3.01
CA TYR A 87 1.50 8.56 1.92
C TYR A 87 1.47 9.81 1.04
N LEU A 88 1.38 9.60 -0.28
CA LEU A 88 1.11 10.65 -1.25
C LEU A 88 -0.27 10.40 -1.85
N PRO A 89 -1.27 11.26 -1.59
CA PRO A 89 -2.59 11.14 -2.23
C PRO A 89 -2.48 11.51 -3.71
N ARG A 90 -3.49 11.10 -4.50
CA ARG A 90 -3.61 11.52 -5.91
C ARG A 90 -3.50 13.03 -6.06
N ALA A 91 -2.76 13.46 -7.07
CA ALA A 91 -2.53 14.87 -7.39
C ALA A 91 -3.78 15.59 -7.94
N GLU A 92 -4.74 14.85 -8.50
CA GLU A 92 -5.96 15.42 -9.08
C GLU A 92 -6.85 16.11 -8.03
N LYS A 93 -7.29 17.34 -8.33
CA LYS A 93 -8.19 18.11 -7.48
C LYS A 93 -9.54 17.39 -7.33
N GLY A 94 -9.98 17.19 -6.09
CA GLY A 94 -11.26 16.54 -5.79
C GLY A 94 -11.27 15.03 -6.05
N ALA A 95 -10.10 14.40 -6.17
CA ALA A 95 -10.00 12.96 -6.39
C ALA A 95 -10.79 12.18 -5.32
N PRO A 96 -11.71 11.28 -5.73
CA PRO A 96 -12.40 10.40 -4.79
C PRO A 96 -11.42 9.37 -4.22
N GLY A 97 -11.75 8.81 -3.06
CA GLY A 97 -10.96 7.73 -2.47
C GLY A 97 -9.69 8.17 -1.74
N GLN A 98 -9.64 9.41 -1.23
CA GLN A 98 -8.57 9.83 -0.31
C GLN A 98 -8.68 9.13 1.05
N ILE A 99 -7.54 8.69 1.61
CA ILE A 99 -7.51 8.08 2.94
C ILE A 99 -8.01 9.07 3.97
N ARG A 100 -8.97 8.65 4.80
CA ARG A 100 -9.38 9.42 5.99
C ARG A 100 -8.89 8.81 7.29
N LYS A 101 -8.92 7.48 7.38
CA LYS A 101 -8.48 6.73 8.54
C LYS A 101 -7.74 5.51 8.06
N TYR A 102 -6.60 5.23 8.67
CA TYR A 102 -5.81 4.06 8.39
C TYR A 102 -5.38 3.44 9.72
N LYS A 103 -4.98 2.18 9.64
CA LYS A 103 -4.15 1.57 10.67
C LYS A 103 -2.88 1.10 9.96
N ILE A 104 -1.85 0.83 10.73
CA ILE A 104 -0.61 0.26 10.23
C ILE A 104 -0.30 -0.88 11.16
N TYR A 105 -0.18 -2.06 10.57
CA TYR A 105 0.34 -3.22 11.27
C TYR A 105 1.74 -3.45 10.72
N ILE A 106 2.59 -4.10 11.52
CA ILE A 106 3.94 -4.46 11.13
C ILE A 106 4.16 -5.84 11.70
N TYR A 107 4.47 -6.78 10.81
CA TYR A 107 4.70 -8.16 11.19
C TYR A 107 6.16 -8.52 10.98
N GLN A 108 6.62 -9.46 11.79
CA GLN A 108 7.91 -10.08 11.55
C GLN A 108 7.73 -11.28 10.61
N THR A 109 6.67 -12.08 10.70
CA THR A 109 6.49 -13.25 9.83
C THR A 109 5.58 -12.96 8.64
N VAL A 110 5.77 -13.70 7.53
CA VAL A 110 4.79 -13.70 6.42
C VAL A 110 3.46 -14.20 6.96
N LEU A 111 2.40 -13.44 6.69
CA LEU A 111 1.04 -13.84 7.03
C LEU A 111 0.55 -14.86 5.99
N ASN A 112 0.23 -16.07 6.44
CA ASN A 112 -0.51 -17.02 5.62
C ASN A 112 -1.98 -16.64 5.69
N PHE A 113 -2.45 -15.88 4.71
CA PHE A 113 -3.89 -15.69 4.49
C PHE A 113 -4.43 -16.99 3.87
N ARG A 114 -5.24 -17.72 4.63
CA ARG A 114 -6.05 -18.83 4.11
C ARG A 114 -7.40 -18.30 3.67
#